data_AF-A0A0M0JH79-F1
#
_entry.id   AF-A0A0M0JH79-F1
#
_cell.length_a   1.000
_cell.length_b   1.000
_cell.length_c   1.000
_cell.angle_alpha   90.00
_cell.angle_beta   90.00
_cell.angle_gamma   90.00
#
_symmetry.space_group_name_H-M   'P 1'
#
loop_
_entity.id
_entity.type
_entity.pdbx_description
1 polymer ?
#
loop_
_entity_poly.entity_id
_entity_poly.type
_entity_poly.pdbx_seq_one_letter_code
_entity_poly.pdbx_strand_id
1 'polypeptide(L)'
;MAGKKARLVFMSLSIAVVIIVLIWGLIVFWAFLGLFLGFTTNGWGEELPECLAQATRDNKTLYPLYVPTCDYERGLTYCNLNQYYFNASIKAFVIIFSYINFLPIPWRLSILWHVFCSRRKATPGSDLYGRPTMALWFNIGLQQRRVIAVLLNLAYALHFLTLANHCIFWEFCEGQQVVGALSQNVPFILSLICAIGGGVLQGKAEDRLIKEYPEIYPPRPHTFVYGALKRWVRGEEKRSLRHSISGGLREFRTQATLLNFNGFGASLTGIEITESMEIAASRTIDTARF
;
A
#
# COMPACT_ATOMS: atom_id res chain seq x y z
N MET A 1 19.18 9.12 29.45
CA MET A 1 17.94 8.52 29.99
C MET A 1 16.69 8.73 29.10
N ALA A 2 16.60 9.80 28.30
CA ALA A 2 15.44 10.08 27.44
C ALA A 2 15.14 9.01 26.36
N GLY A 3 16.17 8.39 25.76
CA GLY A 3 15.99 7.39 24.69
C GLY A 3 15.32 6.06 25.10
N LYS A 4 15.42 5.65 26.39
CA LYS A 4 14.74 4.45 26.89
C LYS A 4 13.23 4.66 27.01
N LYS A 5 12.81 5.83 27.49
CA LYS A 5 11.39 6.20 27.60
C LYS A 5 10.76 6.38 26.22
N ALA A 6 11.46 7.03 25.29
CA ALA A 6 11.01 7.17 23.90
C ALA A 6 10.83 5.80 23.19
N ARG A 7 11.76 4.86 23.36
CA ARG A 7 11.62 3.49 22.83
C ARG A 7 10.43 2.74 23.43
N LEU A 8 10.19 2.85 24.73
CA LEU A 8 9.04 2.24 25.40
C LEU A 8 7.72 2.79 24.88
N VAL A 9 7.62 4.11 24.71
CA VAL A 9 6.42 4.75 24.12
C VAL A 9 6.21 4.26 22.68
N PHE A 10 7.25 4.26 21.85
CA PHE A 10 7.15 3.80 20.47
C PHE A 10 6.76 2.31 20.36
N MET A 11 7.33 1.47 21.22
CA MET A 11 6.96 0.05 21.31
C MET A 11 5.51 -0.13 21.77
N SER A 12 5.06 0.62 22.78
CA SER A 12 3.68 0.54 23.27
C SER A 12 2.67 1.00 22.22
N LEU A 13 2.99 2.06 21.47
CA LEU A 13 2.15 2.56 20.38
C LEU A 13 2.11 1.55 19.23
N SER A 14 3.25 0.93 18.90
CA SER A 14 3.32 -0.12 17.88
C SER A 14 2.49 -1.35 18.27
N ILE A 15 2.56 -1.77 19.54
CA ILE A 15 1.75 -2.89 20.07
C ILE A 15 0.26 -2.53 20.02
N ALA A 16 -0.11 -1.32 20.42
CA ALA A 16 -1.50 -0.84 20.35
C ALA A 16 -2.03 -0.87 18.91
N VAL A 17 -1.23 -0.40 17.93
CA VAL A 17 -1.58 -0.49 16.51
C VAL A 17 -1.78 -1.94 16.07
N VAL A 18 -0.89 -2.86 16.45
CA VAL A 18 -1.03 -4.29 16.13
C VAL A 18 -2.31 -4.87 16.73
N ILE A 19 -2.62 -4.56 18.00
CA ILE A 19 -3.85 -5.01 18.65
C ILE A 19 -5.09 -4.47 17.94
N ILE A 20 -5.10 -3.18 17.59
CA ILE A 20 -6.19 -2.55 16.84
C ILE A 20 -6.38 -3.25 15.49
N VAL A 21 -5.30 -3.52 14.76
CA VAL A 21 -5.34 -4.24 13.48
C VAL A 21 -5.87 -5.67 13.65
N LEU A 22 -5.47 -6.38 14.70
CA LEU A 22 -5.95 -7.74 14.97
C LEU A 22 -7.45 -7.75 15.33
N ILE A 23 -7.89 -6.84 16.21
CA ILE A 23 -9.30 -6.69 16.58
C ILE A 23 -10.13 -6.32 15.35
N TRP A 24 -9.66 -5.36 14.55
CA TRP A 24 -10.34 -4.98 13.31
C TRP A 24 -10.39 -6.12 12.30
N GLY A 25 -9.29 -6.86 12.14
CA GLY A 25 -9.24 -8.05 11.29
C GLY A 25 -10.24 -9.14 11.73
N LEU A 26 -10.43 -9.33 13.03
CA LEU A 26 -11.46 -10.21 13.57
C LEU A 26 -12.88 -9.72 13.27
N ILE A 27 -13.14 -8.40 13.39
CA ILE A 27 -14.44 -7.81 13.05
C ILE A 27 -14.75 -8.01 11.55
N VAL A 28 -13.77 -7.75 10.68
CA VAL A 28 -13.89 -7.98 9.23
C VAL A 28 -14.19 -9.43 8.92
N PHE A 29 -13.40 -10.35 9.49
CA PHE A 29 -13.57 -11.78 9.29
C PHE A 29 -14.95 -12.25 9.76
N TRP A 30 -15.40 -11.79 10.92
CA TRP A 30 -16.69 -12.13 11.49
C TRP A 30 -17.87 -11.59 10.67
N ALA A 31 -17.78 -10.34 10.20
CA ALA A 31 -18.77 -9.75 9.30
C ALA A 31 -18.83 -10.51 7.96
N PHE A 32 -17.68 -10.91 7.41
CA PHE A 32 -17.60 -11.70 6.18
C PHE A 32 -18.25 -13.09 6.33
N LEU A 33 -17.96 -13.80 7.42
CA LEU A 33 -18.59 -15.10 7.72
C LEU A 33 -20.11 -14.97 7.83
N GLY A 34 -20.60 -13.92 8.48
CA GLY A 34 -22.03 -13.66 8.62
C GLY A 34 -22.71 -13.35 7.28
N LEU A 35 -22.08 -12.54 6.42
CA LEU A 35 -22.62 -12.11 5.13
C LEU A 35 -22.58 -13.19 4.04
N PHE A 36 -21.47 -13.91 3.90
CA PHE A 36 -21.24 -14.79 2.75
C PHE A 36 -21.42 -16.28 3.06
N LEU A 37 -21.24 -16.68 4.31
CA LEU A 37 -21.36 -18.09 4.73
C LEU A 37 -22.61 -18.35 5.57
N GLY A 38 -23.46 -17.34 5.79
CA GLY A 38 -24.76 -17.50 6.45
C GLY A 38 -24.67 -17.88 7.93
N PHE A 39 -23.54 -17.59 8.60
CA PHE A 39 -23.43 -17.78 10.06
C PHE A 39 -24.22 -16.69 10.79
N THR A 40 -25.54 -16.90 10.92
CA THR A 40 -26.48 -15.98 11.60
C THR A 40 -26.52 -16.16 13.12
N THR A 41 -25.86 -17.20 13.65
CA THR A 41 -25.83 -17.53 15.10
C THR A 41 -25.04 -16.54 15.95
N ASN A 42 -24.49 -15.50 15.35
CA ASN A 42 -23.69 -14.47 16.01
C ASN A 42 -24.51 -13.25 16.50
N GLY A 43 -25.83 -13.22 16.26
CA GLY A 43 -26.70 -12.09 16.60
C GLY A 43 -26.51 -10.86 15.71
N TRP A 44 -25.56 -10.86 14.78
CA TRP A 44 -25.31 -9.76 13.82
C TRP A 44 -26.00 -9.98 12.47
N GLY A 45 -26.49 -11.20 12.24
CA GLY A 45 -27.32 -11.57 11.09
C GLY A 45 -28.82 -11.36 11.32
N GLU A 46 -29.23 -10.80 12.47
CA GLU A 46 -30.62 -10.42 12.70
C GLU A 46 -30.96 -9.21 11.82
N GLU A 47 -32.03 -9.35 11.04
CA GLU A 47 -32.52 -8.30 10.16
C GLU A 47 -33.29 -7.24 10.96
N LEU A 48 -33.05 -5.97 10.65
CA LEU A 48 -33.78 -4.87 11.28
C LEU A 48 -35.29 -4.97 10.96
N PRO A 49 -36.17 -4.61 11.91
CA PRO A 49 -37.63 -4.65 11.72
C PRO A 49 -38.10 -3.89 10.46
N GLU A 50 -37.41 -2.80 10.14
CA GLU A 50 -37.70 -1.95 8.98
C GLU A 50 -37.44 -2.68 7.65
N CYS A 51 -36.37 -3.48 7.58
CA CYS A 51 -36.06 -4.31 6.41
C CYS A 51 -36.98 -5.52 6.28
N LEU A 52 -37.41 -6.10 7.41
CA LEU A 52 -38.45 -7.15 7.44
C LEU A 52 -39.80 -6.62 6.93
N ALA A 53 -40.20 -5.43 7.39
CA ALA A 53 -41.42 -4.76 6.93
C ALA A 53 -41.37 -4.42 5.44
N GLN A 54 -40.20 -4.03 4.94
CA GLN A 54 -39.96 -3.77 3.53
C GLN A 54 -40.04 -5.04 2.68
N ALA A 55 -39.38 -6.12 3.07
CA ALA A 55 -39.43 -7.38 2.34
C ALA A 55 -40.85 -7.96 2.26
N THR A 56 -41.60 -7.83 3.36
CA THR A 56 -43.02 -8.20 3.44
C THR A 56 -43.86 -7.38 2.45
N ARG A 57 -43.61 -6.06 2.35
CA ARG A 57 -44.30 -5.18 1.38
C ARG A 57 -43.99 -5.52 -0.07
N ASP A 58 -42.74 -5.88 -0.37
CA ASP A 58 -42.31 -6.20 -1.72
C ASP A 58 -42.68 -7.64 -2.14
N ASN A 59 -43.41 -8.39 -1.31
CA ASN A 59 -43.75 -9.81 -1.48
C ASN A 59 -42.52 -10.69 -1.78
N LYS A 60 -41.36 -10.29 -1.25
CA LYS A 60 -40.11 -11.04 -1.37
C LYS A 60 -39.99 -11.92 -0.15
N THR A 61 -40.04 -13.24 -0.32
CA THR A 61 -39.67 -14.17 0.74
C THR A 61 -38.18 -14.00 1.04
N LEU A 62 -37.86 -13.63 2.27
CA LEU A 62 -36.48 -13.58 2.78
C LEU A 62 -35.95 -15.01 2.86
N TYR A 63 -35.50 -15.55 1.72
CA TYR A 63 -34.70 -16.77 1.70
C TYR A 63 -33.36 -16.51 2.39
N PRO A 64 -32.75 -17.52 3.06
CA PRO A 64 -31.49 -17.37 3.79
C PRO A 64 -30.26 -17.00 2.93
N LEU A 65 -30.42 -16.91 1.60
CA LEU A 65 -29.38 -16.46 0.66
C LEU A 65 -29.70 -15.12 -0.01
N TYR A 66 -30.82 -14.48 0.32
CA TYR A 66 -31.17 -13.18 -0.25
C TYR A 66 -30.47 -12.08 0.54
N VAL A 67 -29.41 -11.49 -0.01
CA VAL A 67 -28.92 -10.20 0.46
C VAL A 67 -30.09 -9.23 0.26
N PRO A 68 -30.67 -8.65 1.33
CA PRO A 68 -31.80 -7.74 1.18
C PRO A 68 -31.44 -6.68 0.14
N THR A 69 -32.27 -6.51 -0.90
CA THR A 69 -32.16 -5.37 -1.80
C THR A 69 -32.52 -4.14 -0.98
N CYS A 70 -31.47 -3.62 -0.39
CA CYS A 70 -31.36 -2.42 0.39
C CYS A 70 -31.88 -1.23 -0.43
N ASP A 71 -33.09 -0.75 -0.13
CA ASP A 71 -33.70 0.37 -0.85
C ASP A 71 -33.37 1.70 -0.15
N TYR A 72 -32.30 2.35 -0.61
CA TYR A 72 -31.88 3.66 -0.11
C TYR A 72 -32.91 4.75 -0.35
N GLU A 73 -33.72 4.69 -1.42
CA GLU A 73 -34.75 5.70 -1.71
C GLU A 73 -35.84 5.75 -0.63
N ARG A 74 -35.97 4.68 0.15
CA ARG A 74 -36.89 4.58 1.30
C ARG A 74 -36.24 4.93 2.64
N GLY A 75 -35.01 5.44 2.64
CA GLY A 75 -34.30 5.87 3.84
C GLY A 75 -33.58 4.75 4.61
N LEU A 76 -33.48 3.55 4.06
CA LEU A 76 -32.73 2.44 4.66
C LEU A 76 -31.23 2.57 4.34
N THR A 77 -30.38 2.39 5.34
CA THR A 77 -28.92 2.55 5.22
C THR A 77 -28.14 1.22 5.35
N TYR A 78 -28.68 0.28 6.12
CA TYR A 78 -28.28 -1.12 6.22
C TYR A 78 -29.43 -1.95 6.80
N CYS A 79 -29.42 -3.27 6.60
CA CYS A 79 -30.47 -4.18 7.07
C CYS A 79 -30.03 -5.14 8.18
N ASN A 80 -28.73 -5.36 8.36
CA ASN A 80 -28.20 -6.10 9.50
C ASN A 80 -26.83 -5.54 9.92
N LEU A 81 -26.38 -5.91 11.12
CA LEU A 81 -25.15 -5.36 11.68
C LEU A 81 -23.90 -5.86 10.95
N ASN A 82 -23.97 -7.04 10.32
CA ASN A 82 -22.90 -7.53 9.44
C ASN A 82 -22.67 -6.57 8.26
N GLN A 83 -23.73 -6.07 7.61
CA GLN A 83 -23.65 -5.09 6.51
C GLN A 83 -23.00 -3.78 6.98
N TYR A 84 -23.41 -3.28 8.14
CA TYR A 84 -22.84 -2.06 8.73
C TYR A 84 -21.33 -2.20 8.95
N TYR A 85 -20.90 -3.24 9.67
CA TYR A 85 -19.49 -3.46 9.96
C TYR A 85 -18.66 -3.79 8.72
N PHE A 86 -19.23 -4.48 7.74
CA PHE A 86 -18.58 -4.73 6.46
C PHE A 86 -18.35 -3.43 5.67
N ASN A 87 -19.35 -2.55 5.58
CA ASN A 87 -19.22 -1.24 4.94
C ASN A 87 -18.17 -0.36 5.65
N ALA A 88 -18.26 -0.28 6.98
CA ALA A 88 -17.30 0.46 7.80
C ALA A 88 -15.87 -0.05 7.61
N SER A 89 -15.70 -1.37 7.50
CA SER A 89 -14.43 -2.03 7.24
C SER A 89 -13.83 -1.65 5.90
N ILE A 90 -14.62 -1.68 4.83
CA ILE A 90 -14.17 -1.27 3.49
C ILE A 90 -13.72 0.19 3.50
N LYS A 91 -14.50 1.08 4.12
CA LYS A 91 -14.14 2.50 4.22
C LYS A 91 -12.86 2.73 5.00
N ALA A 92 -12.72 2.09 6.16
CA ALA A 92 -11.50 2.16 6.95
C ALA A 92 -10.29 1.68 6.14
N PHE A 93 -10.43 0.57 5.41
CA PHE A 93 -9.39 0.06 4.52
C PHE A 93 -9.03 1.09 3.45
N VAL A 94 -10.01 1.65 2.73
CA VAL A 94 -9.76 2.66 1.69
C VAL A 94 -9.06 3.89 2.26
N ILE A 95 -9.45 4.37 3.46
CA ILE A 95 -8.80 5.52 4.12
C ILE A 95 -7.33 5.20 4.46
N ILE A 96 -7.05 4.06 5.08
CA ILE A 96 -5.68 3.67 5.45
C ILE A 96 -4.81 3.51 4.20
N PHE A 97 -5.31 2.84 3.16
CA PHE A 97 -4.58 2.71 1.90
C PHE A 97 -4.40 4.05 1.18
N SER A 98 -5.32 5.00 1.37
CA SER A 98 -5.17 6.36 0.85
C SER A 98 -4.01 7.09 1.52
N TYR A 99 -3.85 6.94 2.84
CA TYR A 99 -2.70 7.50 3.56
C TYR A 99 -1.37 6.91 3.04
N ILE A 100 -1.30 5.58 2.86
CA ILE A 100 -0.10 4.92 2.31
C ILE A 100 0.19 5.43 0.88
N ASN A 101 -0.84 5.62 0.06
CA ASN A 101 -0.70 6.15 -1.30
C ASN A 101 -0.41 7.66 -1.33
N PHE A 102 -0.71 8.40 -0.26
CA PHE A 102 -0.43 9.83 -0.14
C PHE A 102 1.07 10.11 0.06
N LEU A 103 1.75 9.31 0.89
CA LEU A 103 3.19 9.48 1.18
C LEU A 103 4.09 9.61 -0.08
N PRO A 104 3.97 8.76 -1.11
CA PRO A 104 4.81 8.84 -2.31
C PRO A 104 4.36 9.90 -3.33
N ILE A 105 3.28 10.66 -3.11
CA ILE A 105 2.75 11.61 -4.11
C ILE A 105 3.80 12.63 -4.56
N PRO A 106 4.55 13.32 -3.66
CA PRO A 106 5.54 14.30 -4.08
C PRO A 106 6.57 13.69 -5.03
N TRP A 107 7.04 12.48 -4.74
CA TRP A 107 7.94 11.73 -5.60
C TRP A 107 7.29 11.38 -6.95
N ARG A 108 6.09 10.78 -6.95
CA ARG A 108 5.36 10.38 -8.17
C ARG A 108 5.08 11.56 -9.12
N LEU A 109 4.72 12.71 -8.57
CA LEU A 109 4.52 13.94 -9.34
C LEU A 109 5.85 14.48 -9.87
N SER A 110 6.91 14.46 -9.05
CA SER A 110 8.23 14.94 -9.49
C SER A 110 8.79 14.14 -10.65
N ILE A 111 8.64 12.80 -10.64
CA ILE A 111 9.10 11.95 -11.74
C ILE A 111 8.23 12.11 -12.98
N LEU A 112 6.91 12.30 -12.84
CA LEU A 112 6.00 12.55 -13.97
C LEU A 112 6.33 13.87 -14.64
N TRP A 113 6.47 14.93 -13.84
CA TRP A 113 6.90 16.25 -14.31
C TRP A 113 8.25 16.18 -15.01
N HIS A 114 9.21 15.44 -14.44
CA HIS A 114 10.54 15.32 -15.01
C HIS A 114 10.56 14.68 -16.41
N VAL A 115 9.73 13.67 -16.66
CA VAL A 115 9.75 12.94 -17.94
C VAL A 115 8.85 13.53 -19.04
N PHE A 116 7.90 14.40 -18.68
CA PHE A 116 6.95 15.03 -19.62
C PHE A 116 7.03 16.56 -19.71
N CYS A 117 7.23 17.25 -18.58
CA CYS A 117 7.06 18.71 -18.48
C CYS A 117 8.38 19.46 -18.27
N SER A 118 9.42 18.79 -17.80
CA SER A 118 10.72 19.41 -17.57
C SER A 118 11.35 19.89 -18.88
N ARG A 119 11.88 21.12 -18.87
CA ARG A 119 12.72 21.66 -19.95
C ARG A 119 14.10 21.01 -19.99
N ARG A 120 14.50 20.31 -18.92
CA ARG A 120 15.79 19.62 -18.83
C ARG A 120 15.69 18.25 -19.49
N LYS A 121 16.76 17.82 -20.17
CA LYS A 121 16.82 16.50 -20.80
C LYS A 121 16.81 15.42 -19.72
N ALA A 122 15.86 14.51 -19.79
CA ALA A 122 15.77 13.34 -18.92
C ALA A 122 16.67 12.19 -19.43
N THR A 123 17.98 12.46 -19.51
CA THR A 123 18.98 11.45 -19.92
C THR A 123 19.12 10.35 -18.85
N PRO A 124 19.42 9.10 -19.23
CA PRO A 124 19.82 8.07 -18.27
C PRO A 124 21.06 8.51 -17.48
N GLY A 125 21.07 8.25 -16.17
CA GLY A 125 22.18 8.60 -15.28
C GLY A 125 22.17 10.05 -14.77
N SER A 126 21.13 10.83 -15.08
CA SER A 126 20.96 12.20 -14.58
C SER A 126 19.73 12.31 -13.68
N ASP A 127 19.89 12.99 -12.53
CA ASP A 127 18.82 13.25 -11.56
C ASP A 127 17.80 14.29 -12.07
N LEU A 128 16.81 14.64 -11.24
CA LEU A 128 15.79 15.66 -11.55
C LEU A 128 16.37 17.05 -11.88
N TYR A 129 17.59 17.32 -11.43
CA TYR A 129 18.30 18.58 -11.61
C TYR A 129 19.31 18.52 -12.77
N GLY A 130 19.46 17.38 -13.43
CA GLY A 130 20.43 17.15 -14.48
C GLY A 130 21.85 16.84 -13.97
N ARG A 131 22.01 16.57 -12.67
CA ARG A 131 23.30 16.18 -12.08
C ARG A 131 23.51 14.67 -12.27
N PRO A 132 24.76 14.21 -12.47
CA PRO A 132 25.05 12.78 -12.59
C PRO A 132 24.66 12.05 -11.29
N THR A 133 24.03 10.89 -11.42
CA THR A 133 23.54 10.11 -10.28
C THR A 133 23.61 8.60 -10.54
N MET A 134 23.94 7.87 -9.48
CA MET A 134 23.95 6.40 -9.46
C MET A 134 22.63 5.82 -8.95
N ALA A 135 21.56 6.62 -8.80
CA ALA A 135 20.28 6.05 -8.38
C ALA A 135 19.68 5.20 -9.52
N LEU A 136 19.24 4.00 -9.19
CA LEU A 136 18.67 3.02 -10.13
C LEU A 136 17.59 3.63 -11.03
N TRP A 137 16.63 4.35 -10.42
CA TRP A 137 15.53 4.99 -11.14
C TRP A 137 15.99 5.86 -12.31
N PHE A 138 17.00 6.71 -12.10
CA PHE A 138 17.46 7.66 -13.11
C PHE A 138 18.27 7.01 -14.23
N ASN A 139 18.78 5.80 -14.02
CA ASN A 139 19.50 5.02 -15.02
C ASN A 139 18.57 4.18 -15.90
N ILE A 140 17.29 4.10 -15.58
CA ILE A 140 16.28 3.46 -16.43
C ILE A 140 16.07 4.26 -17.73
N GLY A 141 15.87 3.57 -18.85
CA GLY A 141 15.58 4.19 -20.14
C GLY A 141 14.34 5.10 -20.10
N LEU A 142 14.35 6.20 -20.86
CA LEU A 142 13.32 7.24 -20.80
C LEU A 142 11.90 6.71 -21.09
N GLN A 143 11.76 5.83 -22.09
CA GLN A 143 10.45 5.27 -22.44
C GLN A 143 9.88 4.41 -21.30
N GLN A 144 10.72 3.60 -20.66
CA GLN A 144 10.30 2.80 -19.51
C GLN A 144 9.91 3.69 -18.34
N ARG A 145 10.71 4.73 -18.04
CA ARG A 145 10.37 5.72 -16.99
C ARG A 145 9.03 6.41 -17.25
N ARG A 146 8.72 6.76 -18.50
CA ARG A 146 7.42 7.36 -18.87
C ARG A 146 6.26 6.43 -18.57
N VAL A 147 6.34 5.19 -19.03
CA VAL A 147 5.27 4.19 -18.78
C VAL A 147 5.09 3.95 -17.28
N ILE A 148 6.18 3.76 -16.54
CA ILE A 148 6.11 3.57 -15.08
C ILE A 148 5.52 4.80 -14.39
N ALA A 149 5.96 6.01 -14.75
CA ALA A 149 5.45 7.25 -14.18
C ALA A 149 3.94 7.40 -14.43
N VAL A 150 3.47 7.12 -15.65
CA VAL A 150 2.03 7.15 -15.98
C VAL A 150 1.26 6.14 -15.14
N LEU A 151 1.70 4.89 -15.08
CA LEU A 151 1.01 3.84 -14.31
C LEU A 151 0.94 4.16 -12.82
N LEU A 152 2.04 4.61 -12.21
CA LEU A 152 2.08 4.97 -10.79
C LEU A 152 1.22 6.21 -10.47
N ASN A 153 1.13 7.16 -11.40
CA ASN A 153 0.31 8.36 -11.23
C ASN A 153 -1.18 8.05 -11.44
N LEU A 154 -1.51 7.26 -12.46
CA LEU A 154 -2.88 6.79 -12.71
C LEU A 154 -3.39 5.93 -11.54
N ALA A 155 -2.52 5.09 -10.96
CA ALA A 155 -2.85 4.29 -9.79
C ALA A 155 -3.33 5.13 -8.61
N TYR A 156 -2.59 6.19 -8.22
CA TYR A 156 -3.08 7.01 -7.10
C TYR A 156 -4.31 7.82 -7.49
N ALA A 157 -4.38 8.39 -8.70
CA ALA A 157 -5.53 9.19 -9.11
C ALA A 157 -6.83 8.39 -9.04
N LEU A 158 -6.80 7.14 -9.52
CA LEU A 158 -7.91 6.20 -9.42
C LEU A 158 -8.21 5.80 -7.97
N HIS A 159 -7.19 5.59 -7.14
CA HIS A 159 -7.39 5.29 -5.71
C HIS A 159 -8.08 6.44 -4.96
N PHE A 160 -7.70 7.69 -5.23
CA PHE A 160 -8.38 8.86 -4.64
C PHE A 160 -9.78 9.06 -5.20
N LEU A 161 -10.03 8.70 -6.46
CA LEU A 161 -11.38 8.65 -7.02
C LEU A 161 -12.25 7.61 -6.30
N THR A 162 -11.70 6.42 -6.01
CA THR A 162 -12.35 5.42 -5.15
C THR A 162 -12.66 5.98 -3.76
N LEU A 163 -11.69 6.65 -3.11
CA LEU A 163 -11.92 7.28 -1.80
C LEU A 163 -13.06 8.30 -1.86
N ALA A 164 -13.07 9.17 -2.88
CA ALA A 164 -14.13 10.16 -3.07
C ALA A 164 -15.50 9.48 -3.23
N ASN A 165 -15.59 8.42 -4.05
CA ASN A 165 -16.83 7.67 -4.22
C ASN A 165 -17.26 6.93 -2.94
N HIS A 166 -16.33 6.45 -2.10
CA HIS A 166 -16.68 5.92 -0.79
C HIS A 166 -17.13 6.98 0.23
N CYS A 167 -16.82 8.26 -0.01
CA CYS A 167 -17.34 9.38 0.77
C CYS A 167 -18.72 9.83 0.27
N ILE A 168 -18.95 9.80 -1.05
CA ILE A 168 -20.25 10.10 -1.66
C ILE A 168 -21.26 9.02 -1.31
N PHE A 169 -20.95 7.77 -1.66
CA PHE A 169 -21.77 6.60 -1.36
C PHE A 169 -21.44 6.12 0.06
N TRP A 170 -21.95 6.86 1.06
CA TRP A 170 -21.56 6.61 2.44
C TRP A 170 -22.22 5.34 3.00
N GLU A 171 -23.50 5.15 2.72
CA GLU A 171 -24.26 4.07 3.33
C GLU A 171 -24.08 2.74 2.60
N PHE A 172 -24.33 1.62 3.30
CA PHE A 172 -24.19 0.30 2.69
C PHE A 172 -25.19 0.14 1.55
N CYS A 173 -26.47 0.48 1.79
CA CYS A 173 -27.52 0.39 0.79
C CYS A 173 -27.19 1.18 -0.49
N GLU A 174 -26.71 2.41 -0.32
CA GLU A 174 -26.34 3.31 -1.42
C GLU A 174 -25.13 2.78 -2.21
N GLY A 175 -24.10 2.29 -1.52
CA GLY A 175 -22.91 1.72 -2.14
C GLY A 175 -23.14 0.40 -2.88
N GLN A 176 -24.19 -0.35 -2.54
CA GLN A 176 -24.55 -1.59 -3.24
C GLN A 176 -25.43 -1.38 -4.48
N GLN A 177 -25.96 -0.17 -4.71
CA GLN A 177 -26.65 0.12 -5.97
C GLN A 177 -25.68 0.03 -7.15
N VAL A 178 -26.17 -0.26 -8.35
CA VAL A 178 -25.33 -0.45 -9.55
C VAL A 178 -24.35 0.71 -9.76
N VAL A 179 -24.82 1.95 -9.59
CA VAL A 179 -23.98 3.15 -9.75
C VAL A 179 -22.95 3.26 -8.62
N GLY A 180 -23.35 3.06 -7.36
CA GLY A 180 -22.45 3.06 -6.21
C GLY A 180 -21.38 1.98 -6.32
N ALA A 181 -21.79 0.75 -6.61
CA ALA A 181 -20.91 -0.41 -6.71
C ALA A 181 -19.89 -0.25 -7.85
N LEU A 182 -20.31 0.22 -9.02
CA LEU A 182 -19.39 0.45 -10.14
C LEU A 182 -18.44 1.61 -9.85
N SER A 183 -18.95 2.73 -9.33
CA SER A 183 -18.14 3.92 -9.05
C SER A 183 -17.10 3.70 -7.95
N GLN A 184 -17.37 2.84 -6.97
CA GLN A 184 -16.42 2.50 -5.91
C GLN A 184 -15.39 1.46 -6.40
N ASN A 185 -15.85 0.36 -7.01
CA ASN A 185 -15.00 -0.81 -7.27
C ASN A 185 -14.20 -0.74 -8.58
N VAL A 186 -14.73 -0.16 -9.65
CA VAL A 186 -14.02 -0.06 -10.93
C VAL A 186 -12.72 0.75 -10.81
N PRO A 187 -12.73 2.00 -10.30
CA PRO A 187 -11.50 2.75 -10.09
C PRO A 187 -10.56 2.05 -9.10
N PHE A 188 -11.08 1.32 -8.12
CA PHE A 188 -10.27 0.59 -7.15
C PHE A 188 -9.47 -0.53 -7.84
N ILE A 189 -10.15 -1.37 -8.62
CA ILE A 189 -9.52 -2.47 -9.36
C ILE A 189 -8.50 -1.92 -10.37
N LEU A 190 -8.86 -0.87 -11.11
CA LEU A 190 -7.94 -0.23 -12.06
C LEU A 190 -6.73 0.38 -11.34
N SER A 191 -6.91 0.95 -10.15
CA SER A 191 -5.80 1.48 -9.34
C SER A 191 -4.81 0.38 -8.96
N LEU A 192 -5.31 -0.80 -8.58
CA LEU A 192 -4.52 -1.97 -8.23
C LEU A 192 -3.72 -2.48 -9.44
N ILE A 193 -4.39 -2.62 -10.60
CA ILE A 193 -3.76 -3.06 -11.86
C ILE A 193 -2.63 -2.10 -12.24
N CYS A 194 -2.88 -0.79 -12.15
CA CYS A 194 -1.87 0.23 -12.47
C CYS A 194 -0.69 0.20 -11.49
N ALA A 195 -0.95 0.06 -10.19
CA ALA A 195 0.09 -0.02 -9.17
C ALA A 195 0.97 -1.26 -9.35
N ILE A 196 0.36 -2.43 -9.55
CA ILE A 196 1.06 -3.70 -9.79
C ILE A 196 1.85 -3.62 -11.10
N GLY A 197 1.22 -3.14 -12.18
CA GLY A 197 1.88 -2.98 -13.48
C GLY A 197 3.10 -2.05 -13.41
N GLY A 198 2.95 -0.89 -12.77
CA GLY A 198 4.05 0.05 -12.54
C GLY A 198 5.18 -0.56 -11.71
N GLY A 199 4.84 -1.24 -10.61
CA GLY A 199 5.82 -1.91 -9.75
C GLY A 199 6.57 -3.05 -10.45
N VAL A 200 5.89 -3.88 -11.25
CA VAL A 200 6.52 -4.97 -12.00
C VAL A 200 7.44 -4.44 -13.10
N LEU A 201 7.01 -3.41 -13.83
CA LEU A 201 7.83 -2.81 -14.88
C LEU A 201 9.07 -2.11 -14.29
N GLN A 202 8.90 -1.39 -13.19
CA GLN A 202 10.02 -0.79 -12.45
C GLN A 202 10.98 -1.88 -11.96
N GLY A 203 10.45 -2.94 -11.33
CA GLY A 203 11.23 -4.05 -10.83
C GLY A 203 12.07 -4.72 -11.92
N LYS A 204 11.45 -5.03 -13.07
CA LYS A 204 12.15 -5.63 -14.23
C LYS A 204 13.23 -4.71 -14.82
N ALA A 205 12.98 -3.41 -14.88
CA ALA A 205 13.94 -2.45 -15.41
C ALA A 205 15.16 -2.30 -14.49
N GLU A 206 14.92 -2.17 -13.18
CA GLU A 206 15.97 -2.16 -12.15
C GLU A 206 16.77 -3.47 -12.15
N ASP A 207 16.12 -4.62 -12.24
CA ASP A 207 16.78 -5.93 -12.26
C ASP A 207 17.68 -6.10 -13.48
N ARG A 208 17.28 -5.55 -14.63
CA ARG A 208 18.12 -5.52 -15.82
C ARG A 208 19.38 -4.68 -15.58
N LEU A 209 19.24 -3.50 -14.99
CA LEU A 209 20.38 -2.63 -14.68
C LEU A 209 21.35 -3.26 -13.66
N ILE A 210 20.82 -3.92 -12.64
CA ILE A 210 21.64 -4.64 -11.64
C ILE A 210 22.44 -5.76 -12.31
N LYS A 211 21.84 -6.49 -13.26
CA LYS A 211 22.52 -7.56 -14.00
C LYS A 211 23.57 -7.03 -14.98
N GLU A 212 23.32 -5.87 -15.57
CA GLU A 212 24.21 -5.26 -16.56
C GLU A 212 25.42 -4.58 -15.91
N TYR A 213 25.24 -4.00 -14.72
CA TYR A 213 26.29 -3.31 -13.97
C TYR A 213 26.39 -3.79 -12.51
N PRO A 214 26.79 -5.06 -12.27
CA PRO A 214 26.85 -5.66 -10.94
C PRO A 214 27.90 -5.00 -10.02
N GLU A 215 28.92 -4.38 -10.61
CA GLU A 215 29.97 -3.64 -9.90
C GLU A 215 29.47 -2.31 -9.30
N ILE A 216 28.34 -1.80 -9.81
CA ILE A 216 27.78 -0.48 -9.43
C ILE A 216 26.56 -0.65 -8.52
N TYR A 217 25.73 -1.67 -8.78
CA TYR A 217 24.46 -1.85 -8.09
C TYR A 217 24.46 -3.11 -7.21
N PRO A 218 24.15 -3.02 -5.90
CA PRO A 218 24.04 -4.19 -5.05
C PRO A 218 22.84 -5.07 -5.47
N PRO A 219 22.92 -6.40 -5.25
CA PRO A 219 21.77 -7.28 -5.38
C PRO A 219 20.66 -6.88 -4.39
N ARG A 220 19.39 -7.17 -4.72
CA ARG A 220 18.27 -6.79 -3.86
C ARG A 220 18.30 -7.50 -2.49
N PRO A 221 17.78 -6.91 -1.41
CA PRO A 221 17.72 -7.55 -0.09
C PRO A 221 17.05 -8.93 -0.10
N HIS A 222 16.01 -9.09 -0.91
CA HIS A 222 15.27 -10.35 -1.00
C HIS A 222 16.14 -11.51 -1.51
N THR A 223 17.18 -11.26 -2.32
CA THR A 223 18.07 -12.33 -2.81
C THR A 223 18.92 -12.89 -1.68
N PHE A 224 19.33 -12.05 -0.72
CA PHE A 224 20.07 -12.49 0.47
C PHE A 224 19.17 -13.21 1.46
N VAL A 225 17.94 -12.71 1.68
CA VAL A 225 16.98 -13.34 2.58
C VAL A 225 16.50 -14.68 2.03
N TYR A 226 16.18 -14.76 0.73
CA TYR A 226 15.82 -16.02 0.08
C TYR A 226 17.00 -16.99 0.01
N GLY A 227 18.21 -16.48 -0.26
CA GLY A 227 19.44 -17.27 -0.20
C GLY A 227 19.67 -17.88 1.18
N ALA A 228 19.53 -17.08 2.25
CA ALA A 228 19.64 -17.55 3.62
C ALA A 228 18.53 -18.55 4.00
N LEU A 229 17.28 -18.29 3.60
CA LEU A 229 16.18 -19.22 3.81
C LEU A 229 16.43 -20.56 3.10
N LYS A 230 16.91 -20.52 1.85
CA LYS A 230 17.22 -21.72 1.06
C LYS A 230 18.36 -22.53 1.68
N ARG A 231 19.41 -21.88 2.18
CA ARG A 231 20.52 -22.53 2.93
C ARG A 231 20.01 -23.17 4.22
N TRP A 232 19.13 -22.49 4.95
CA TRP A 232 18.49 -23.02 6.15
C TRP A 232 17.61 -24.25 5.85
N VAL A 233 16.73 -24.18 4.84
CA VAL A 233 15.88 -25.30 4.41
C VAL A 233 16.70 -26.51 3.98
N ARG A 234 17.86 -26.29 3.36
CA ARG A 234 18.80 -27.36 2.96
C ARG A 234 19.64 -27.91 4.10
N GLY A 235 19.51 -27.38 5.31
CA GLY A 235 20.29 -27.80 6.48
C GLY A 235 21.75 -27.36 6.45
N GLU A 236 22.14 -26.48 5.51
CA GLU A 236 23.51 -25.92 5.40
C GLU A 236 23.79 -24.93 6.55
N GLU A 237 22.75 -24.31 7.11
CA GLU A 237 22.82 -23.43 8.28
C GLU A 237 22.24 -24.10 9.53
N LYS A 238 23.08 -24.40 10.52
CA LYS A 238 22.67 -24.98 11.82
C LYS A 238 22.02 -23.97 12.80
N ARG A 239 21.85 -22.71 12.40
CA ARG A 239 21.31 -21.64 13.27
C ARG A 239 19.78 -21.52 13.13
N SER A 240 19.14 -20.83 14.08
CA SER A 240 17.71 -20.51 14.00
C SER A 240 17.38 -19.68 12.75
N LEU A 241 16.19 -19.86 12.18
CA LEU A 241 15.69 -19.11 11.02
C LEU A 241 15.86 -17.58 11.16
N ARG A 242 15.59 -17.04 12.35
CA ARG A 242 15.77 -15.61 12.65
C ARG A 242 17.23 -15.15 12.48
N HIS A 243 18.18 -16.00 12.85
CA HIS A 243 19.61 -15.72 12.69
C HIS A 243 20.03 -15.75 11.23
N SER A 244 19.54 -16.72 10.45
CA SER A 244 19.78 -16.82 9.00
C SER A 244 19.27 -15.58 8.26
N ILE A 245 18.03 -15.15 8.52
CA ILE A 245 17.44 -13.94 7.91
C ILE A 245 18.22 -12.69 8.34
N SER A 246 18.57 -12.57 9.62
CA SER A 246 19.37 -11.43 10.11
C SER A 246 20.78 -11.39 9.51
N GLY A 247 21.36 -12.57 9.23
CA GLY A 247 22.66 -12.71 8.57
C GLY A 247 22.59 -12.23 7.12
N GLY A 248 21.59 -12.67 6.35
CA GLY A 248 21.38 -12.20 4.98
C GLY A 248 21.13 -10.69 4.88
N LEU A 249 20.37 -10.10 5.82
CA LEU A 249 20.19 -8.65 5.88
C LEU A 249 21.48 -7.89 6.23
N ARG A 250 22.34 -8.48 7.07
CA ARG A 250 23.65 -7.92 7.41
C ARG A 250 24.63 -7.99 6.24
N GLU A 251 24.61 -9.08 5.48
CA GLU A 251 25.37 -9.23 4.23
C GLU A 251 24.98 -8.16 3.22
N PHE A 252 23.67 -7.99 2.98
CA PHE A 252 23.15 -6.92 2.13
C PHE A 252 23.62 -5.54 2.60
N ARG A 253 23.49 -5.22 3.89
CA ARG A 253 23.92 -3.93 4.44
C ARG A 253 25.40 -3.68 4.23
N THR A 254 26.23 -4.70 4.41
CA THR A 254 27.68 -4.61 4.22
C THR A 254 28.02 -4.32 2.76
N GLN A 255 27.38 -5.02 1.83
CA GLN A 255 27.59 -4.82 0.40
C GLN A 255 27.05 -3.47 -0.11
N ALA A 256 25.90 -3.03 0.38
CA ALA A 256 25.36 -1.70 0.09
C ALA A 256 26.28 -0.58 0.62
N THR A 257 26.90 -0.77 1.78
CA THR A 257 27.86 0.19 2.36
C THR A 257 29.15 0.24 1.54
N LEU A 258 29.67 -0.92 1.10
CA LEU A 258 30.87 -1.00 0.26
C LEU A 258 30.68 -0.30 -1.09
N LEU A 259 29.47 -0.37 -1.64
CA LEU A 259 29.10 0.28 -2.91
C LEU A 259 28.63 1.73 -2.74
N ASN A 260 28.74 2.30 -1.53
CA ASN A 260 28.30 3.66 -1.19
C ASN A 260 26.83 3.93 -1.63
N PHE A 261 26.01 2.88 -1.57
CA PHE A 261 24.68 2.85 -2.17
C PHE A 261 23.63 3.29 -1.14
N ASN A 262 23.34 4.59 -1.10
CA ASN A 262 22.36 5.20 -0.19
C ASN A 262 20.93 5.30 -0.75
N GLY A 263 20.64 4.69 -1.90
CA GLY A 263 19.38 4.93 -2.64
C GLY A 263 18.56 3.68 -2.91
N PHE A 264 18.17 2.95 -1.85
CA PHE A 264 17.37 1.72 -1.99
C PHE A 264 15.85 1.91 -1.73
N GLY A 265 15.36 3.14 -1.59
CA GLY A 265 13.97 3.41 -1.15
C GLY A 265 12.96 3.79 -2.22
N ALA A 266 13.33 3.89 -3.50
CA ALA A 266 12.40 4.33 -4.55
C ALA A 266 11.47 3.23 -5.08
N SER A 267 11.66 1.97 -4.67
CA SER A 267 10.90 0.82 -5.17
C SER A 267 9.74 0.51 -4.22
N LEU A 268 8.52 0.81 -4.68
CA LEU A 268 7.20 0.48 -4.13
C LEU A 268 6.55 1.34 -3.03
N THR A 269 7.26 2.01 -2.11
CA THR A 269 6.58 2.74 -1.01
C THR A 269 6.88 4.23 -0.92
N GLY A 270 7.86 4.77 -1.65
CA GLY A 270 8.26 6.18 -1.50
C GLY A 270 8.61 6.57 -0.06
N ILE A 271 9.00 5.59 0.77
CA ILE A 271 9.55 5.86 2.10
C ILE A 271 11.05 6.03 1.94
N GLU A 272 11.43 7.21 1.49
CA GLU A 272 12.79 7.74 1.62
C GLU A 272 12.68 9.25 1.90
N ILE A 273 11.97 9.62 2.97
CA ILE A 273 11.92 11.02 3.45
C ILE A 273 12.73 11.23 4.74
N THR A 274 13.15 10.20 5.46
CA THR A 274 13.74 10.41 6.79
C THR A 274 15.26 10.53 6.86
N GLU A 275 16.07 9.95 5.97
CA GLU A 275 17.55 10.10 6.05
C GLU A 275 18.12 11.19 5.13
N SER A 276 17.46 11.50 4.00
CA SER A 276 17.93 12.54 3.07
C SER A 276 17.69 13.97 3.60
N MET A 277 16.65 14.19 4.41
CA MET A 277 16.41 15.47 5.09
C MET A 277 17.30 15.67 6.32
N GLU A 278 17.68 14.61 7.04
CA GLU A 278 18.59 14.72 8.19
C GLU A 278 20.03 15.05 7.76
N ILE A 279 20.48 14.49 6.64
CA ILE A 279 21.79 14.82 6.04
C ILE A 279 21.77 16.20 5.37
N ALA A 280 20.65 16.62 4.76
CA ALA A 280 20.51 17.97 4.22
C ALA A 280 20.49 19.04 5.32
N ALA A 281 19.84 18.76 6.46
CA ALA A 281 19.81 19.62 7.64
C ALA A 281 21.15 19.65 8.38
N SER A 282 21.88 18.53 8.48
CA SER A 282 23.22 18.53 9.09
C SER A 282 24.23 19.30 8.24
N ARG A 283 24.17 19.18 6.91
CA ARG A 283 25.07 19.91 6.00
C ARG A 283 24.80 21.41 5.90
N THR A 284 23.56 21.86 6.16
CA THR A 284 23.25 23.30 6.25
C THR A 284 23.69 23.91 7.58
N ILE A 285 23.75 23.13 8.66
CA ILE A 285 24.27 23.60 9.95
C ILE A 285 25.80 23.71 9.94
N ASP A 286 26.50 22.83 9.21
CA ASP A 286 27.96 22.87 9.10
C ASP A 286 28.48 23.93 8.10
N THR A 287 27.65 24.41 7.18
CA THR A 287 28.01 25.50 6.25
C THR A 287 27.64 26.90 6.76
N ALA A 288 26.95 27.00 7.91
CA ALA A 288 26.65 28.26 8.58
C ALA A 288 27.65 28.62 9.70
N ARG A 289 28.77 27.89 9.80
CA ARG A 289 29.91 28.21 10.68
C ARG A 289 31.17 28.52 9.87
N PHE A 290 31.08 29.48 8.97
CA PHE A 290 32.21 30.30 8.51
C PHE A 290 31.71 31.69 8.17
#